data_AF-A0AAN4ZU92-F1
#
_entry.id   AF-A0AAN4ZU92-F1
#
_cell.length_a   1.000
_cell.length_b   1.000
_cell.length_c   1.000
_cell.angle_alpha   90.00
_cell.angle_beta   90.00
_cell.angle_gamma   90.00
#
_symmetry.space_group_name_H-M   'P 1'
#
loop_
_entity.id
_entity.type
_entity.pdbx_description
1 polymer ?
#
loop_
_entity_poly.entity_id
_entity_poly.type
_entity_poly.pdbx_seq_one_letter_code
_entity_poly.pdbx_strand_id
1 'polypeptide(L)' 'PTTPYGYIGHLKRHHKTSLMANGIYLLCSCGTRYNSHHDQKKHDKKCPGHKFTLHKLNEE' A
#
# COMPACT_ATOMS: atom_id res chain seq x y z
N PRO A 1 -4.77 -10.96 1.27
CA PRO A 1 -4.42 -10.03 2.38
C PRO A 1 -5.53 -8.98 2.57
N THR A 2 -6.10 -8.87 3.77
CA THR A 2 -7.26 -7.99 4.06
C THR A 2 -6.88 -6.58 4.51
N THR A 3 -5.61 -6.32 4.80
CA THR A 3 -5.10 -5.01 5.24
C THR A 3 -3.95 -4.54 4.33
N PRO A 4 -3.72 -3.22 4.21
CA PRO A 4 -2.66 -2.70 3.36
C PRO A 4 -1.29 -3.09 3.90
N TYR A 5 -1.12 -3.08 5.23
CA TYR A 5 0.06 -3.63 5.91
C TYR A 5 0.33 -5.10 5.52
N GLY A 6 -0.71 -5.93 5.58
CA GLY A 6 -0.64 -7.34 5.20
C GLY A 6 -0.28 -7.54 3.73
N TYR A 7 -0.81 -6.71 2.84
CA TYR A 7 -0.52 -6.77 1.41
C TYR A 7 0.95 -6.45 1.11
N ILE A 8 1.47 -5.35 1.64
CA ILE A 8 2.88 -4.99 1.43
C ILE A 8 3.81 -6.04 2.07
N GLY A 9 3.42 -6.57 3.24
CA GLY A 9 4.18 -7.63 3.92
C GLY A 9 4.21 -8.92 3.12
N HIS A 10 3.09 -9.28 2.50
CA HIS A 10 2.98 -10.44 1.62
C HIS A 10 3.88 -10.31 0.39
N LEU A 11 3.85 -9.17 -0.31
CA LEU A 11 4.75 -8.91 -1.44
C LEU A 11 6.22 -9.08 -1.05
N LYS A 12 6.62 -8.55 0.11
CA LYS A 12 8.01 -8.64 0.58
C LYS A 12 8.41 -10.08 0.94
N ARG A 13 7.54 -10.82 1.65
CA ARG A 13 7.85 -12.16 2.18
C ARG A 13 7.73 -13.26 1.13
N HIS A 14 6.72 -13.21 0.28
CA HIS A 14 6.41 -14.29 -0.67
C HIS A 14 6.97 -14.02 -2.06
N HIS A 15 7.00 -12.76 -2.49
CA HIS A 15 7.42 -12.38 -3.84
C HIS A 15 8.78 -11.67 -3.88
N LYS A 16 9.42 -11.46 -2.72
CA LYS A 16 10.68 -10.71 -2.56
C LYS A 16 10.65 -9.37 -3.31
N THR A 17 9.48 -8.73 -3.36
CA THR A 17 9.24 -7.53 -4.16
C THR A 17 8.55 -6.46 -3.31
N SER A 18 8.41 -5.26 -3.86
CA SER A 18 7.75 -4.13 -3.22
C SER A 18 6.69 -3.53 -4.14
N LEU A 19 5.77 -2.75 -3.57
CA LEU A 19 4.78 -1.99 -4.34
C LEU A 19 5.46 -1.19 -5.46
N MET A 20 6.48 -0.41 -5.11
CA MET A 20 7.23 0.42 -6.05
C MET A 20 7.95 -0.40 -7.13
N ALA A 21 8.51 -1.56 -6.78
CA ALA A 21 9.16 -2.45 -7.74
C ALA A 21 8.19 -3.07 -8.76
N ASN A 22 6.90 -3.16 -8.43
CA ASN A 22 5.86 -3.59 -9.38
C ASN A 22 5.20 -2.41 -10.10
N GLY A 23 5.64 -1.17 -9.84
CA GLY A 23 4.93 0.01 -10.32
C GLY A 23 3.51 0.09 -9.78
N ILE A 24 3.31 -0.27 -8.52
CA ILE A 24 2.01 -0.27 -7.83
C ILE A 24 2.09 0.68 -6.63
N TYR A 25 0.97 1.31 -6.27
CA TYR A 25 0.78 1.97 -4.99
C TYR A 25 -0.58 1.59 -4.40
N LEU A 26 -0.71 1.77 -3.09
CA LEU A 26 -1.98 1.63 -2.39
C LEU A 26 -2.54 3.04 -2.17
N LEU A 27 -3.82 3.24 -2.49
CA LEU A 27 -4.52 4.49 -2.30
C LEU A 27 -5.52 4.34 -1.16
N CYS A 28 -5.41 5.20 -0.15
CA CYS A 28 -6.41 5.33 0.90
C CYS A 28 -7.71 5.88 0.34
N SER A 29 -8.83 5.52 0.95
CA SER A 29 -10.09 6.24 0.73
C SER A 29 -10.01 7.74 1.09
N CYS A 30 -9.05 8.15 1.91
CA CYS A 30 -8.81 9.58 2.19
C CYS A 30 -7.93 10.28 1.14
N GLY A 31 -7.51 9.59 0.08
CA GLY A 31 -6.68 10.12 -1.00
C GLY A 31 -5.17 10.05 -0.77
N THR A 32 -4.70 9.56 0.38
CA THR A 32 -3.26 9.37 0.62
C THR A 32 -2.73 8.14 -0.12
N ARG A 33 -1.60 8.27 -0.78
CA ARG A 33 -0.91 7.16 -1.46
C ARG A 33 0.18 6.61 -0.56
N TYR A 34 0.28 5.29 -0.46
CA TYR A 34 1.37 4.61 0.24
C TYR A 34 2.03 3.56 -0.65
N ASN A 35 3.35 3.58 -0.60
CA ASN A 35 4.27 2.77 -1.39
C ASN A 35 5.19 1.93 -0.49
N SER A 36 5.06 2.04 0.83
CA SER A 36 5.89 1.34 1.82
C SER A 36 5.17 1.13 3.16
N HIS A 37 5.64 0.14 3.95
CA HIS A 37 5.17 -0.13 5.32
C HIS A 37 5.28 1.10 6.22
N HIS A 38 6.39 1.82 6.11
CA HIS A 38 6.64 2.99 6.94
C HIS A 38 5.58 4.07 6.70
N ASP A 39 5.28 4.33 5.42
CA ASP A 39 4.33 5.35 5.00
C ASP A 39 2.91 5.00 5.46
N GLN A 40 2.51 3.73 5.24
CA GLN A 40 1.24 3.22 5.71
C GLN A 40 1.11 3.28 7.24
N LYS A 41 2.15 2.91 8.00
CA LYS A 41 2.11 2.98 9.48
C LYS A 41 2.03 4.41 10.00
N LYS A 42 2.69 5.37 9.34
CA LYS A 42 2.61 6.79 9.69
C LYS A 42 1.22 7.35 9.38
N HIS A 43 0.63 6.91 8.28
CA HIS A 43 -0.71 7.30 7.86
C HIS A 43 -1.81 6.72 8.77
N ASP A 44 -1.72 5.45 9.13
CA ASP A 44 -2.69 4.72 9.97
C ASP A 44 -2.92 5.41 11.32
N LYS A 45 -1.88 6.02 11.90
CA LYS A 45 -1.99 6.84 13.12
C LYS A 45 -2.88 8.07 12.97
N LYS A 46 -3.02 8.60 11.76
CA LYS A 46 -3.77 9.82 11.45
C LYS A 46 -5.10 9.53 10.74
N CYS A 47 -5.21 8.38 10.10
CA CYS A 47 -6.40 7.97 9.39
C CYS A 47 -6.72 6.53 9.78
N PRO A 48 -7.87 6.26 10.41
CA PRO A 48 -8.38 4.90 10.58
C PRO A 48 -8.88 4.34 9.23
N GLY A 49 -8.27 4.75 8.11
CA GLY A 49 -8.66 4.43 6.75
C GLY A 49 -8.53 2.95 6.47
N HIS A 50 -9.53 2.18 6.89
CA HIS A 50 -9.59 0.72 6.73
C HIS A 50 -9.75 0.28 5.27
N LYS A 51 -10.11 1.20 4.37
CA LYS A 51 -10.33 0.93 2.95
C LYS A 51 -9.17 1.46 2.12
N PHE A 52 -8.62 0.59 1.29
CA PHE A 52 -7.56 0.92 0.34
C PHE A 52 -7.84 0.25 -1.01
N THR A 53 -7.38 0.88 -2.07
CA THR A 53 -7.38 0.33 -3.43
C THR A 53 -5.96 0.17 -3.94
N LEU A 54 -5.75 -0.83 -4.79
CA LEU A 54 -4.49 -0.98 -5.52
C LEU A 54 -4.57 -0.17 -6.81
N HIS A 55 -3.53 0.59 -7.11
CA HIS A 55 -3.40 1.33 -8.37
C HIS A 55 -2.03 1.10 -8.98
N LYS A 56 -1.94 1.04 -10.31
CA LYS A 56 -0.66 1.01 -11.00
C LYS A 56 -0.17 2.45 -11.25
N LEU A 57 1.14 2.63 -11.20
CA LEU A 57 1.82 3.89 -11.53
C LEU A 57 1.75 4.21 -13.04
N ASN A 58 1.34 3.25 -13.87
CA ASN A 58 1.41 3.30 -15.33
C ASN A 58 0.06 3.14 -16.03
N GLU A 59 -1.06 3.46 -15.36
CA GLU A 59 -2.35 3.60 -16.04
C GLU A 59 -2.45 5.02 -16.60
N GLU A 60 -1.92 5.18 -17.82
CA GLU A 60 -2.21 6.28 -18.75
C GLU A 60 -3.58 6.06 -19.42
#